data_AF-A0A0U3NM72-F1
#
_entry.id   AF-A0A0U3NM72-F1
#
_cell.length_a   1.000
_cell.length_b   1.000
_cell.length_c   1.000
_cell.angle_alpha   90.00
_cell.angle_beta   90.00
_cell.angle_gamma   90.00
#
_symmetry.space_group_name_H-M   'P 1'
#
loop_
_entity.id
_entity.type
_entity.pdbx_description
1 polymer ?
#
loop_
_entity_poly.entity_id
_entity_poly.type
_entity_poly.pdbx_seq_one_letter_code
_entity_poly.pdbx_strand_id
1 'polypeptide(L)' 'MGIGSIGFPGLILILVIALVIFGPKKLPEIGKAAGNTLREFKKSTQDLTNDVSDEVKEAKDVVKNDQNK' A
#
# COMPACT_ATOMS: atom_id res chain seq x y z
N MET A 1 30.75 22.45 7.56
CA MET A 1 29.43 22.87 7.02
C MET A 1 29.02 21.84 5.98
N GLY A 2 28.31 20.79 6.40
CA GLY A 2 27.87 19.72 5.52
C GLY A 2 26.35 19.75 5.40
N ILE A 3 25.84 19.49 4.20
CA ILE A 3 24.43 19.31 3.84
C ILE A 3 23.65 18.30 4.72
N GLY A 4 24.32 17.56 5.61
CA GLY A 4 23.73 16.58 6.52
C GLY A 4 22.96 17.17 7.72
N SER A 5 23.05 18.48 7.99
CA SER A 5 22.21 19.15 9.00
C SER A 5 20.88 19.66 8.44
N ILE A 6 20.61 19.45 7.15
CA ILE A 6 19.30 19.69 6.53
C ILE A 6 18.39 18.52 6.92
N GLY A 7 18.07 18.43 8.22
CA GLY A 7 17.13 17.46 8.74
C GLY A 7 15.69 17.88 8.41
N PHE A 8 14.79 17.54 9.32
CA PHE A 8 13.36 17.91 9.27
C PHE A 8 13.08 19.38 8.85
N PRO A 9 13.87 20.39 9.28
CA PRO A 9 13.64 21.78 8.86
C PRO A 9 13.75 22.04 7.35
N GLY A 10 14.65 21.34 6.65
CA GLY A 10 14.81 21.50 5.21
C GLY A 10 13.65 20.89 4.42
N LEU A 11 13.16 19.74 4.90
CA LEU A 11 11.97 19.09 4.34
C LEU A 11 10.74 20.00 4.45
N ILE A 12 10.57 20.67 5.59
CA ILE A 12 9.50 21.65 5.80
C ILE A 12 9.59 22.80 4.80
N LEU A 13 10.78 23.37 4.56
CA LEU A 13 10.96 24.46 3.60
C LEU A 13 10.52 24.04 2.18
N ILE A 14 10.93 22.86 1.74
CA ILE A 14 10.50 22.30 0.44
C ILE A 14 8.99 22.09 0.42
N LEU A 15 8.41 21.57 1.51
CA LEU A 15 6.97 21.40 1.64
C LEU A 15 6.23 22.74 1.51
N VAL A 16 6.70 23.80 2.17
CA VAL A 16 6.06 25.13 2.07
C VAL A 16 6.08 25.63 0.62
N ILE A 17 7.21 25.52 -0.08
CA ILE A 17 7.29 25.93 -1.49
C ILE A 17 6.32 25.11 -2.36
N ALA A 18 6.29 23.78 -2.17
CA ALA A 18 5.35 22.92 -2.86
C ALA A 18 3.89 23.28 -2.54
N LEU A 19 3.59 23.64 -1.29
CA LEU A 19 2.26 24.08 -0.86
C LEU A 19 1.86 25.44 -1.42
N VAL A 20 2.80 26.33 -1.72
CA VAL A 20 2.49 27.60 -2.42
C VAL A 20 2.11 27.33 -3.87
N ILE A 21 2.81 26.42 -4.54
CA ILE A 21 2.55 26.06 -5.95
C ILE A 21 1.26 25.24 -6.09
N PHE A 22 1.14 24.18 -5.31
CA PHE A 22 0.03 23.22 -5.40
C PHE A 22 -1.16 23.58 -4.50
N GLY A 23 -0.94 24.25 -3.37
CA GLY A 23 -1.95 24.56 -2.36
C GLY A 23 -2.08 23.49 -1.26
N PRO A 24 -2.33 23.88 0.00
CA PRO A 24 -2.44 22.95 1.15
C PRO A 24 -3.63 21.99 1.07
N LYS A 25 -4.64 22.29 0.25
CA LYS A 25 -5.80 21.41 0.06
C LYS A 25 -5.55 20.29 -0.96
N LYS A 26 -4.65 20.50 -1.94
CA LYS A 26 -4.43 19.52 -3.02
C LYS A 26 -3.67 18.28 -2.56
N LEU A 27 -2.66 18.43 -1.69
CA LEU A 27 -1.91 17.26 -1.20
C LEU A 27 -2.80 16.26 -0.43
N PRO A 28 -3.65 16.67 0.53
CA PRO A 28 -4.60 15.77 1.18
C PRO A 28 -5.64 15.17 0.21
N GLU A 29 -6.10 15.94 -0.77
CA GLU A 29 -7.07 15.49 -1.76
C GLU A 29 -6.50 14.37 -2.65
N ILE A 30 -5.29 14.55 -3.18
CA ILE A 30 -4.57 13.54 -3.95
C ILE A 30 -4.27 12.31 -3.08
N GLY A 31 -3.84 12.52 -1.83
CA GLY A 31 -3.60 11.42 -0.88
C GLY A 31 -4.85 10.61 -0.57
N LYS A 32 -6.01 11.25 -0.44
CA LYS A 32 -7.30 10.55 -0.26
C LYS A 32 -7.68 9.75 -1.49
N ALA A 33 -7.56 10.33 -2.69
CA ALA A 33 -7.87 9.64 -3.94
C ALA A 33 -6.95 8.41 -4.13
N ALA A 34 -5.64 8.60 -4.03
CA ALA A 34 -4.66 7.51 -4.14
C ALA A 34 -4.84 6.47 -3.02
N GLY A 35 -5.13 6.91 -1.79
CA GLY A 35 -5.36 6.02 -0.65
C GLY A 35 -6.59 5.13 -0.83
N ASN A 36 -7.68 5.67 -1.38
CA ASN A 36 -8.87 4.88 -1.70
C ASN A 36 -8.57 3.83 -2.78
N THR A 37 -7.85 4.21 -3.84
CA THR A 37 -7.42 3.27 -4.89
C THR A 37 -6.52 2.16 -4.32
N LEU A 38 -5.54 2.51 -3.49
CA LEU A 38 -4.66 1.52 -2.84
C LEU A 38 -5.43 0.61 -1.89
N ARG A 39 -6.44 1.13 -1.19
CA ARG A 39 -7.30 0.35 -0.29
C ARG A 39 -8.16 -0.65 -1.06
N GLU A 40 -8.78 -0.24 -2.15
CA GLU A 40 -9.54 -1.12 -3.03
C GLU A 40 -8.63 -2.16 -3.68
N PHE A 41 -7.48 -1.75 -4.20
CA PHE A 41 -6.49 -2.66 -4.77
C PHE A 41 -6.01 -3.71 -3.75
N LYS A 42 -5.73 -3.30 -2.51
CA LYS A 42 -5.36 -4.22 -1.42
C LYS A 42 -6.50 -5.20 -1.13
N LYS A 43 -7.74 -4.74 -1.09
CA LYS A 43 -8.90 -5.59 -0.83
C LYS A 43 -9.09 -6.61 -1.94
N SER A 44 -9.09 -6.19 -3.20
CA SER A 44 -9.19 -7.09 -4.35
C SER A 44 -8.06 -8.11 -4.39
N THR A 45 -6.82 -7.67 -4.13
CA THR A 45 -5.67 -8.59 -4.07
C THR A 45 -5.81 -9.61 -2.94
N GLN A 46 -6.30 -9.18 -1.77
CA GLN A 46 -6.50 -10.05 -0.62
C GLN A 46 -7.62 -11.07 -0.87
N ASP A 47 -8.72 -10.64 -1.49
CA ASP A 47 -9.84 -11.53 -1.87
C ASP A 47 -9.33 -12.61 -2.84
N LEU A 48 -8.58 -12.24 -3.89
CA LEU A 48 -7.96 -13.18 -4.83
C LEU A 48 -6.96 -14.15 -4.17
N THR A 49 -6.14 -13.66 -3.23
CA THR A 49 -5.16 -14.51 -2.54
C THR A 49 -5.83 -15.54 -1.64
N ASN A 50 -6.97 -15.20 -1.03
CA ASN A 50 -7.71 -16.10 -0.16
C ASN A 50 -8.40 -17.19 -1.00
N ASP A 51 -9.07 -16.81 -2.10
CA ASP A 51 -9.72 -17.76 -3.00
C ASP A 51 -8.73 -18.80 -3.54
N VAL A 52 -7.54 -18.36 -3.97
CA VAL A 52 -6.46 -19.26 -4.41
C VAL A 52 -5.91 -20.10 -3.25
N SER A 53 -5.79 -19.53 -2.04
CA SER A 53 -5.29 -20.30 -0.88
C SER A 53 -6.27 -21.38 -0.45
N ASP A 54 -7.57 -21.12 -0.54
CA ASP A 54 -8.63 -22.07 -0.17
C ASP A 54 -8.73 -23.19 -1.22
N GLU A 55 -8.66 -22.88 -2.53
CA GLU A 55 -8.56 -23.90 -3.59
C GLU A 55 -7.30 -24.78 -3.46
N VAL A 56 -6.14 -24.17 -3.16
CA VAL A 56 -4.88 -24.90 -2.97
C VAL A 56 -4.90 -25.75 -1.70
N LYS A 57 -5.58 -25.29 -0.64
CA LYS A 57 -5.79 -26.07 0.58
C LYS A 57 -6.67 -27.29 0.32
N GLU A 58 -7.78 -27.10 -0.37
CA GLU A 58 -8.74 -28.17 -0.68
C GLU A 58 -8.09 -29.23 -1.58
N ALA A 59 -7.34 -28.82 -2.60
CA ALA A 59 -6.55 -29.74 -3.43
C ALA A 59 -5.46 -30.48 -2.63
N LYS A 60 -4.81 -29.82 -1.65
CA LYS A 60 -3.83 -30.47 -0.78
C LYS A 60 -4.44 -31.49 0.16
N ASP A 61 -5.62 -31.24 0.72
CA ASP A 61 -6.31 -32.19 1.60
C ASP A 61 -6.81 -33.43 0.84
N VAL A 62 -7.24 -33.27 -0.42
CA VAL A 62 -7.62 -34.40 -1.29
C VAL A 62 -6.39 -35.29 -1.62
N VAL A 63 -5.25 -34.70 -1.95
CA VAL A 63 -4.01 -35.46 -2.28
C VAL A 63 -3.41 -36.15 -1.04
N LYS A 64 -3.61 -35.60 0.16
CA LYS A 64 -3.01 -36.16 1.39
C LYS A 64 -3.83 -37.32 1.98
N ASN A 65 -5.11 -37.42 1.67
CA ASN A 65 -5.97 -38.53 2.12
C ASN A 65 -5.75 -39.83 1.33
N ASP A 66 -5.29 -39.75 0.09
CA ASP A 66 -5.07 -40.93 -0.77
C ASP A 66 -3.77 -41.68 -0.46
N GLN A 67 -2.78 -41.03 0.16
CA GLN A 67 -1.50 -41.66 0.52
C GLN A 67 -1.51 -42.42 1.86
N ASN A 68 -2.62 -42.41 2.59
CA ASN A 68 -2.71 -43.01 3.92
C ASN A 68 -3.73 -44.16 3.99
N LYS A 69 -4.12 -44.74 2.85
CA LYS A 69 -5.04 -45.87 2.73
C LYS A 69 -4.42 -47.05 2.00
#